data_AF-A0A133ZP19-F1
#
_entry.id   AF-A0A133ZP19-F1
#
_cell.length_a   1.000
_cell.length_b   1.000
_cell.length_c   1.000
_cell.angle_alpha   90.00
_cell.angle_beta   90.00
_cell.angle_gamma   90.00
#
_symmetry.space_group_name_H-M   'P 1'
#
loop_
_entity.id
_entity.type
_entity.pdbx_description
1 polymer ?
#
loop_
_entity_poly.entity_id
_entity_poly.type
_entity_poly.pdbx_seq_one_letter_code
_entity_poly.pdbx_strand_id
1 'polypeptide(L)'
;MRLKKIISTGLAIVLSISVISFVPECIVAYAATPPSIGAQGAAVYNANTGEFLYEKNGDTQFAPASITKIMTGLLTVEQANLDDTVYFKSSAVANLDSGATTLPVRAGDSMSVRDALYAMMLKSANEVSNGLAEHIGGSVAGFSNMMNNRARELGATHTNFVNPNGLNNQNHKTTAKDMALIAAEAFKNPTFRAVAGSGSYTFTATNSKSAPSSVKMHHKMVTGEISYDGVIGGKTGYTKSAGNTLVTAAERNGIRLVVVVLKCSGTHYDDTKKLLDYGFSIASSGGINIDSKDTGRAVAKNQAVSAKQAQNITMADSAKVELAPNQIRTSVMKSENYGPGMAPDVGWKENNGNWFYIKSDNTSARAEVLNINGKKYWFDADGRMARGWRQDTSGSWYYMEDSGAMNSSSWLKYNGLWYYLGSDGKMLTNTTTPDGYALNSDGVWVS
;
A
#
# COMPACT_ATOMS: atom_id res chain seq x y z
N MET A 1 -0.27 104.62 26.19
CA MET A 1 -0.08 103.22 26.65
C MET A 1 -0.11 102.33 25.41
N ARG A 2 1.04 101.93 24.85
CA ARG A 2 1.87 100.74 25.16
C ARG A 2 1.32 99.41 24.60
N LEU A 3 2.06 98.87 23.61
CA LEU A 3 2.33 97.45 23.28
C LEU A 3 1.12 96.62 22.74
N LYS A 4 1.19 95.69 21.76
CA LYS A 4 2.27 94.88 21.13
C LYS A 4 1.75 94.19 19.84
N LYS A 5 2.70 93.78 18.98
CA LYS A 5 2.66 92.89 17.77
C LYS A 5 1.83 91.59 17.95
N ILE A 6 1.34 90.91 16.89
CA ILE A 6 1.96 89.80 16.09
C ILE A 6 0.88 89.36 15.05
N ILE A 7 1.03 89.36 13.70
CA ILE A 7 1.74 88.50 12.71
C ILE A 7 1.32 87.00 12.65
N SER A 8 0.78 86.60 11.48
CA SER A 8 0.82 85.26 10.82
C SER A 8 0.00 84.12 11.47
N THR A 9 -0.51 83.07 10.81
CA THR A 9 -0.38 82.52 9.44
C THR A 9 -1.53 81.51 9.28
N GLY A 10 -1.94 81.22 8.04
CA GLY A 10 -2.96 80.21 7.75
C GLY A 10 -2.55 78.80 8.16
N LEU A 11 -3.58 77.96 8.40
CA LEU A 11 -3.42 76.52 8.48
C LEU A 11 -4.52 75.87 7.64
N ALA A 12 -4.20 75.66 6.37
CA ALA A 12 -4.91 74.69 5.53
C ALA A 12 -4.49 73.30 6.01
N ILE A 13 -5.42 72.57 6.61
CA ILE A 13 -5.23 71.17 7.00
C ILE A 13 -5.29 70.35 5.70
N VAL A 14 -4.13 70.04 5.14
CA VAL A 14 -3.99 69.02 4.10
C VAL A 14 -4.13 67.67 4.79
N LEU A 15 -5.30 67.05 4.64
CA LEU A 15 -5.53 65.67 5.03
C LEU A 15 -4.78 64.78 4.03
N SER A 16 -3.51 64.50 4.28
CA SER A 16 -2.75 63.52 3.52
C SER A 16 -3.26 62.12 3.89
N ILE A 17 -4.20 61.60 3.09
CA ILE A 17 -4.56 60.18 3.09
C ILE A 17 -3.32 59.43 2.58
N SER A 18 -2.51 58.91 3.50
CA SER A 18 -1.49 57.93 3.18
C SER A 18 -2.21 56.65 2.74
N VAL A 19 -2.36 56.48 1.44
CA VAL A 19 -2.73 55.20 0.84
C VAL A 19 -1.57 54.25 1.15
N ILE A 20 -1.70 53.48 2.22
CA ILE A 20 -0.85 52.33 2.47
C ILE A 20 -1.18 51.33 1.38
N SER A 21 -0.42 51.38 0.29
CA SER A 21 -0.43 50.36 -0.74
C SER A 21 0.01 49.06 -0.06
N PHE A 22 -0.95 48.22 0.30
CA PHE A 22 -0.72 46.80 0.58
C PHE A 22 -0.22 46.18 -0.73
N VAL A 23 1.10 46.22 -0.93
CA VAL A 23 1.76 45.29 -1.84
C VAL A 23 1.55 43.92 -1.20
N PRO A 24 0.84 42.98 -1.84
CA PRO A 24 0.86 41.61 -1.35
C PRO A 24 2.32 41.16 -1.43
N GLU A 25 2.94 40.95 -0.27
CA GLU A 25 4.19 40.21 -0.19
C GLU A 25 3.88 38.85 -0.82
N CYS A 26 4.37 38.65 -2.04
CA CYS A 26 4.39 37.36 -2.67
C CYS A 26 5.29 36.48 -1.79
N ILE A 27 4.67 35.69 -0.92
CA ILE A 27 5.39 34.66 -0.16
C ILE A 27 5.87 33.66 -1.20
N VAL A 28 7.12 33.85 -1.63
CA VAL A 28 7.83 32.85 -2.42
C VAL A 28 8.08 31.68 -1.49
N ALA A 29 7.22 30.66 -1.56
CA ALA A 29 7.50 29.38 -0.94
C ALA A 29 8.78 28.83 -1.56
N TYR A 30 9.89 28.91 -0.84
CA TYR A 30 11.13 28.25 -1.25
C TYR A 30 10.86 26.74 -1.24
N ALA A 31 10.90 26.12 -2.42
CA ALA A 31 10.89 24.67 -2.52
C ALA A 31 12.07 24.12 -1.70
N ALA A 32 11.80 23.25 -0.73
CA ALA A 32 12.87 22.67 0.08
C ALA A 32 13.86 21.97 -0.86
N THR A 33 15.16 22.18 -0.64
CA THR A 33 16.18 21.56 -1.49
C THR A 33 16.27 20.07 -1.15
N PRO A 34 16.13 19.15 -2.13
CA PRO A 34 16.23 17.71 -1.86
C PRO A 34 17.60 17.34 -1.28
N PRO A 35 17.67 16.46 -0.26
CA PRO A 35 18.93 16.14 0.40
C PRO A 35 19.83 15.23 -0.45
N SER A 36 21.15 15.35 -0.25
CA SER A 36 22.11 14.37 -0.78
C SER A 36 22.18 13.14 0.13
N ILE A 37 21.93 11.97 -0.48
CA ILE A 37 21.87 10.66 0.19
C ILE A 37 22.74 9.61 -0.51
N GLY A 38 23.29 8.68 0.28
CA GLY A 38 24.11 7.55 -0.19
C GLY A 38 23.32 6.36 -0.73
N ALA A 39 22.04 6.21 -0.37
CA ALA A 39 21.14 5.17 -0.87
C ALA A 39 21.07 5.16 -2.41
N GLN A 40 21.01 3.98 -3.01
CA GLN A 40 20.84 3.87 -4.47
C GLN A 40 19.37 3.93 -4.90
N GLY A 41 18.45 3.48 -4.04
CA GLY A 41 17.01 3.68 -4.20
C GLY A 41 16.43 4.32 -2.95
N ALA A 42 15.53 5.29 -3.08
CA ALA A 42 14.84 5.88 -1.95
C ALA A 42 13.47 6.45 -2.32
N ALA A 43 12.56 6.48 -1.35
CA ALA A 43 11.26 7.11 -1.46
C ALA A 43 10.83 7.70 -0.11
N VAL A 44 10.13 8.84 -0.15
CA VAL A 44 9.41 9.44 0.99
C VAL A 44 7.95 9.52 0.61
N TYR A 45 7.09 8.85 1.37
CA TYR A 45 5.67 8.75 1.10
C TYR A 45 4.86 9.35 2.24
N ASN A 46 3.93 10.25 1.92
CA ASN A 46 2.97 10.79 2.87
C ASN A 46 1.77 9.82 2.96
N ALA A 47 1.70 9.07 4.06
CA ALA A 47 0.66 8.06 4.25
C ALA A 47 -0.73 8.65 4.51
N ASN A 48 -0.85 9.95 4.80
CA ASN A 48 -2.14 10.63 4.95
C ASN A 48 -2.73 11.06 3.60
N THR A 49 -1.89 11.59 2.70
CA THR A 49 -2.34 12.14 1.41
C THR A 49 -2.20 11.16 0.25
N GLY A 50 -1.33 10.17 0.39
CA GLY A 50 -1.01 9.21 -0.66
C GLY A 50 0.05 9.69 -1.66
N GLU A 51 0.75 10.78 -1.35
CA GLU A 51 1.70 11.43 -2.25
C GLU A 51 3.15 11.02 -1.97
N PHE A 52 3.94 10.86 -3.03
CA PHE A 52 5.40 10.77 -2.92
C PHE A 52 5.99 12.17 -2.84
N LEU A 53 6.69 12.44 -1.73
CA LEU A 53 7.35 13.72 -1.48
C LEU A 53 8.80 13.72 -1.95
N TYR A 54 9.41 12.56 -2.17
CA TYR A 54 10.77 12.42 -2.69
C TYR A 54 10.93 11.05 -3.32
N GLU A 55 11.68 10.97 -4.40
CA GLU A 55 12.08 9.72 -5.03
C GLU A 55 13.53 9.82 -5.52
N LYS A 56 14.29 8.73 -5.38
CA LYS A 56 15.57 8.51 -6.07
C LYS A 56 15.55 7.08 -6.59
N ASN A 57 15.57 6.90 -7.92
CA ASN A 57 15.41 5.58 -8.55
C ASN A 57 14.18 4.82 -8.00
N GLY A 58 13.05 5.54 -7.85
CA GLY A 58 11.87 5.07 -7.13
C GLY A 58 11.29 3.76 -7.64
N ASP A 59 11.35 3.55 -8.96
CA ASP A 59 10.87 2.35 -9.67
C ASP A 59 11.98 1.34 -10.03
N THR A 60 13.24 1.59 -9.62
CA THR A 60 14.34 0.65 -9.86
C THR A 60 14.24 -0.53 -8.91
N GLN A 61 14.39 -1.75 -9.44
CA GLN A 61 14.31 -2.98 -8.66
C GLN A 61 15.61 -3.27 -7.90
N PHE A 62 15.49 -3.47 -6.59
CA PHE A 62 16.57 -3.90 -5.70
C PHE A 62 16.17 -5.17 -4.95
N ALA A 63 17.17 -5.87 -4.39
CA ALA A 63 16.89 -6.91 -3.41
C ALA A 63 16.44 -6.25 -2.09
N PRO A 64 15.26 -6.60 -1.53
CA PRO A 64 14.74 -5.97 -0.30
C PRO A 64 15.49 -6.38 0.97
N ALA A 65 16.10 -7.57 1.01
CA ALA A 65 16.50 -8.21 2.26
C ALA A 65 15.32 -8.28 3.26
N SER A 66 15.59 -8.23 4.57
CA SER A 66 14.55 -8.45 5.60
C SER A 66 13.44 -7.40 5.70
N ILE A 67 13.45 -6.31 4.93
CA ILE A 67 12.27 -5.41 4.87
C ILE A 67 11.07 -6.12 4.22
N THR A 68 11.29 -7.22 3.49
CA THR A 68 10.25 -8.17 3.04
C THR A 68 9.30 -8.58 4.17
N LYS A 69 9.80 -8.68 5.41
CA LYS A 69 9.01 -9.07 6.57
C LYS A 69 7.91 -8.06 6.94
N ILE A 70 7.93 -6.85 6.36
CA ILE A 70 6.81 -5.89 6.46
C ILE A 70 5.57 -6.46 5.75
N MET A 71 5.71 -6.98 4.52
CA MET A 71 4.60 -7.64 3.81
C MET A 71 4.13 -8.89 4.56
N THR A 72 5.07 -9.70 5.07
CA THR A 72 4.72 -10.87 5.89
C THR A 72 3.94 -10.47 7.14
N GLY A 73 4.37 -9.40 7.82
CA GLY A 73 3.67 -8.87 9.00
C GLY A 73 2.31 -8.26 8.67
N LEU A 74 2.17 -7.56 7.54
CA LEU A 74 0.90 -7.07 7.02
C LEU A 74 -0.10 -8.23 6.83
N LEU A 75 0.27 -9.25 6.07
CA LEU A 75 -0.60 -10.41 5.88
C LEU A 75 -0.88 -11.16 7.18
N THR A 76 0.07 -11.20 8.12
CA THR A 76 -0.15 -11.81 9.44
C THR A 76 -1.27 -11.10 10.19
N VAL A 77 -1.27 -9.76 10.23
CA VAL A 77 -2.31 -9.01 10.94
C VAL A 77 -3.64 -8.94 10.17
N GLU A 78 -3.66 -9.25 8.87
CA GLU A 78 -4.88 -9.27 8.05
C GLU A 78 -5.54 -10.66 8.01
N GLN A 79 -4.77 -11.73 8.08
CA GLN A 79 -5.23 -13.08 7.71
C GLN A 79 -5.15 -14.12 8.85
N ALA A 80 -4.55 -13.79 9.99
CA ALA A 80 -4.43 -14.70 11.12
C ALA A 80 -5.05 -14.13 12.40
N ASN A 81 -5.55 -15.02 13.26
CA ASN A 81 -5.85 -14.65 14.64
C ASN A 81 -4.55 -14.67 15.46
N LEU A 82 -4.29 -13.60 16.21
CA LEU A 82 -3.04 -13.45 16.96
C LEU A 82 -2.84 -14.49 18.06
N ASP A 83 -3.94 -15.10 18.51
CA ASP A 83 -3.93 -16.11 19.57
C ASP A 83 -3.86 -17.55 19.00
N ASP A 84 -3.86 -17.70 17.66
CA ASP A 84 -3.63 -18.99 17.02
C ASP A 84 -2.20 -19.47 17.25
N THR A 85 -1.99 -20.77 17.10
CA THR A 85 -0.69 -21.42 17.29
C THR A 85 0.01 -21.66 15.95
N VAL A 86 1.22 -21.12 15.83
CA VAL A 86 2.15 -21.44 14.75
C VAL A 86 2.93 -22.69 15.16
N TYR A 87 2.80 -23.75 14.36
CA TYR A 87 3.57 -24.99 14.52
C TYR A 87 4.75 -25.02 13.54
N PHE A 88 5.97 -25.17 14.05
CA PHE A 88 7.18 -25.16 13.23
C PHE A 88 7.47 -26.55 12.66
N LYS A 89 7.24 -26.72 11.36
CA LYS A 89 7.63 -27.93 10.63
C LYS A 89 9.12 -27.93 10.32
N SER A 90 9.68 -29.09 10.00
CA SER A 90 11.08 -29.20 9.55
C SER A 90 11.38 -28.30 8.35
N SER A 91 10.42 -28.11 7.45
CA SER A 91 10.53 -27.20 6.30
C SER A 91 10.77 -25.73 6.68
N ALA A 92 10.22 -25.28 7.81
CA ALA A 92 10.37 -23.91 8.28
C ALA A 92 11.78 -23.62 8.82
N VAL A 93 12.43 -24.63 9.43
CA VAL A 93 13.70 -24.48 10.18
C VAL A 93 14.94 -25.02 9.43
N ALA A 94 14.78 -25.91 8.46
CA ALA A 94 15.90 -26.58 7.78
C ALA A 94 16.55 -25.76 6.66
N ASN A 95 15.81 -24.84 6.03
CA ASN A 95 16.25 -24.11 4.82
C ASN A 95 16.72 -22.70 5.15
N LEU A 96 17.69 -22.58 6.05
CA LEU A 96 18.28 -21.30 6.45
C LEU A 96 19.72 -21.20 5.95
N ASP A 97 20.05 -20.09 5.30
CA ASP A 97 21.43 -19.81 4.89
C ASP A 97 22.36 -19.78 6.12
N SER A 98 23.60 -20.24 5.96
CA SER A 98 24.61 -20.12 7.02
C SER A 98 24.80 -18.65 7.42
N GLY A 99 24.68 -18.35 8.72
CA GLY A 99 24.72 -16.99 9.24
C GLY A 99 23.41 -16.20 9.14
N ALA A 100 22.30 -16.84 8.74
CA ALA A 100 20.97 -16.27 8.83
C ALA A 100 20.64 -15.82 10.26
N THR A 101 19.87 -14.74 10.38
CA THR A 101 19.35 -14.32 11.68
C THR A 101 18.21 -15.23 12.10
N THR A 102 18.37 -15.89 13.25
CA THR A 102 17.42 -16.85 13.78
C THR A 102 17.04 -16.54 15.22
N LEU A 103 15.88 -17.05 15.61
CA LEU A 103 15.50 -17.43 16.95
C LEU A 103 15.73 -18.96 17.05
N PRO A 104 16.22 -19.52 18.17
CA PRO A 104 16.57 -20.94 18.26
C PRO A 104 15.34 -21.87 18.37
N VAL A 105 14.37 -21.71 17.48
CA VAL A 105 13.17 -22.53 17.30
C VAL A 105 13.52 -23.78 16.52
N ARG A 106 12.92 -24.92 16.88
CA ARG A 106 13.17 -26.24 16.29
C ARG A 106 11.89 -26.83 15.69
N ALA A 107 12.05 -27.84 14.84
CA ALA A 107 10.92 -28.61 14.35
C ALA A 107 10.16 -29.24 15.53
N GLY A 108 8.84 -29.11 15.54
CA GLY A 108 7.97 -29.55 16.64
C GLY A 108 7.72 -28.48 17.71
N ASP A 109 8.46 -27.37 17.70
CA ASP A 109 8.12 -26.23 18.56
C ASP A 109 6.83 -25.56 18.09
N SER A 110 6.25 -24.75 18.97
CA SER A 110 5.14 -23.86 18.65
C SER A 110 5.21 -22.56 19.44
N MET A 111 4.56 -21.52 18.92
CA MET A 111 4.31 -20.26 19.63
C MET A 111 3.05 -19.60 19.10
N SER A 112 2.51 -18.61 19.82
CA SER A 112 1.37 -17.84 19.33
C SER A 112 1.74 -17.05 18.06
N VAL A 113 0.77 -16.76 17.20
CA VAL A 113 0.95 -15.87 16.04
C VAL A 113 1.48 -14.49 16.50
N ARG A 114 1.02 -14.00 17.66
CA ARG A 114 1.52 -12.79 18.29
C ARG A 114 3.03 -12.86 18.57
N ASP A 115 3.48 -13.91 19.25
CA ASP A 115 4.91 -14.10 19.54
C ASP A 115 5.72 -14.24 18.26
N ALA A 116 5.21 -14.99 17.28
CA ALA A 116 5.84 -15.14 15.98
C ALA A 116 6.01 -13.78 15.27
N LEU A 117 4.99 -12.92 15.33
CA LEU A 117 5.03 -11.57 14.76
C LEU A 117 6.10 -10.70 15.45
N TYR A 118 6.18 -10.73 16.79
CA TYR A 118 7.24 -10.04 17.54
C TYR A 118 8.64 -10.58 17.22
N ALA A 119 8.82 -11.90 17.21
CA ALA A 119 10.09 -12.54 16.88
C ALA A 119 10.56 -12.17 15.45
N MET A 120 9.63 -12.20 14.49
CA MET A 120 9.91 -11.81 13.11
C MET A 120 10.30 -10.34 12.99
N MET A 121 9.56 -9.42 13.62
CA MET A 121 9.79 -7.99 13.43
C MET A 121 11.01 -7.48 14.21
N LEU A 122 11.19 -7.89 15.47
CA LEU A 122 12.27 -7.39 16.32
C LEU A 122 13.60 -8.08 16.04
N LYS A 123 13.58 -9.43 16.05
CA LYS A 123 14.79 -10.24 15.88
C LYS A 123 15.09 -10.52 14.41
N SER A 124 14.14 -10.34 13.49
CA SER A 124 14.31 -10.65 12.07
C SER A 124 14.49 -12.16 11.80
N ALA A 125 13.92 -13.00 12.65
CA ALA A 125 14.00 -14.45 12.61
C ALA A 125 13.39 -15.04 11.32
N ASN A 126 14.19 -15.75 10.52
CA ASN A 126 13.79 -16.21 9.19
C ASN A 126 12.87 -17.44 9.23
N GLU A 127 13.17 -18.40 10.10
CA GLU A 127 12.35 -19.58 10.34
C GLU A 127 10.97 -19.22 10.90
N VAL A 128 10.90 -18.16 11.69
CA VAL A 128 9.62 -17.64 12.18
C VAL A 128 8.76 -17.10 11.04
N SER A 129 9.36 -16.38 10.09
CA SER A 129 8.66 -15.95 8.86
C SER A 129 8.19 -17.14 8.03
N ASN A 130 8.97 -18.22 7.94
CA ASN A 130 8.57 -19.44 7.24
C ASN A 130 7.39 -20.13 7.95
N GLY A 131 7.43 -20.22 9.28
CA GLY A 131 6.34 -20.78 10.08
C GLY A 131 5.03 -19.99 9.93
N LEU A 132 5.09 -18.66 9.97
CA LEU A 132 3.94 -17.79 9.69
C LEU A 132 3.41 -18.01 8.27
N ALA A 133 4.29 -18.13 7.28
CA ALA A 133 3.91 -18.40 5.90
C ALA A 133 3.22 -19.76 5.73
N GLU A 134 3.73 -20.81 6.38
CA GLU A 134 3.09 -22.14 6.36
C GLU A 134 1.75 -22.15 7.10
N HIS A 135 1.64 -21.41 8.20
CA HIS A 135 0.39 -21.29 8.97
C HIS A 135 -0.71 -20.58 8.16
N ILE A 136 -0.39 -19.47 7.51
CA ILE A 136 -1.35 -18.61 6.81
C ILE A 136 -1.61 -19.10 5.38
N GLY A 137 -0.55 -19.36 4.62
CA GLY A 137 -0.62 -19.70 3.21
C GLY A 137 -0.55 -21.20 2.91
N GLY A 138 -0.56 -22.04 3.95
CA GLY A 138 -0.37 -23.51 3.86
C GLY A 138 1.05 -23.95 3.49
N SER A 139 1.82 -23.09 2.83
CA SER A 139 3.21 -23.29 2.41
C SER A 139 3.89 -21.94 2.12
N VAL A 140 5.22 -21.92 2.09
CA VAL A 140 6.01 -20.74 1.68
C VAL A 140 5.63 -20.25 0.27
N ALA A 141 5.38 -21.17 -0.66
CA ALA A 141 4.98 -20.82 -2.03
C ALA A 141 3.57 -20.22 -2.07
N GLY A 142 2.60 -20.85 -1.40
CA GLY A 142 1.23 -20.33 -1.26
C GLY A 142 1.20 -18.94 -0.64
N PHE A 143 1.98 -18.73 0.43
CA PHE A 143 2.10 -17.43 1.07
C PHE A 143 2.78 -16.40 0.17
N SER A 144 3.82 -16.77 -0.59
CA SER A 144 4.47 -15.84 -1.53
C SER A 144 3.48 -15.36 -2.61
N ASN A 145 2.57 -16.23 -3.07
CA ASN A 145 1.48 -15.81 -3.96
C ASN A 145 0.57 -14.78 -3.28
N MET A 146 0.21 -14.97 -2.01
CA MET A 146 -0.56 -13.98 -1.24
C MET A 146 0.17 -12.64 -1.14
N MET A 147 1.48 -12.66 -0.84
CA MET A 147 2.31 -11.46 -0.77
C MET A 147 2.29 -10.68 -2.09
N ASN A 148 2.42 -11.37 -3.22
CA ASN A 148 2.40 -10.74 -4.54
C ASN A 148 1.01 -10.23 -4.94
N ASN A 149 -0.05 -10.97 -4.57
CA ASN A 149 -1.43 -10.51 -4.78
C ASN A 149 -1.67 -9.21 -4.00
N ARG A 150 -1.30 -9.20 -2.72
CA ARG A 150 -1.46 -8.02 -1.85
C ARG A 150 -0.61 -6.85 -2.32
N ALA A 151 0.62 -7.09 -2.79
CA ALA A 151 1.45 -6.04 -3.40
C ALA A 151 0.73 -5.40 -4.60
N ARG A 152 0.16 -6.19 -5.52
CA ARG A 152 -0.57 -5.66 -6.68
C ARG A 152 -1.83 -4.89 -6.29
N GLU A 153 -2.58 -5.34 -5.29
CA GLU A 153 -3.74 -4.62 -4.75
C GLU A 153 -3.37 -3.23 -4.21
N LEU A 154 -2.16 -3.08 -3.67
CA LEU A 154 -1.64 -1.82 -3.15
C LEU A 154 -0.99 -0.93 -4.22
N GLY A 155 -0.97 -1.36 -5.49
CA GLY A 155 -0.28 -0.67 -6.58
C GLY A 155 1.23 -0.91 -6.63
N ALA A 156 1.77 -1.79 -5.77
CA ALA A 156 3.18 -2.19 -5.78
C ALA A 156 3.46 -3.25 -6.87
N THR A 157 3.31 -2.85 -8.13
CA THR A 157 3.33 -3.75 -9.30
C THR A 157 4.74 -4.10 -9.80
N HIS A 158 5.78 -3.45 -9.30
CA HIS A 158 7.19 -3.72 -9.62
C HIS A 158 7.87 -4.62 -8.58
N THR A 159 7.09 -5.30 -7.75
CA THR A 159 7.54 -6.17 -6.67
C THR A 159 7.22 -7.62 -6.94
N ASN A 160 8.18 -8.49 -6.64
CA ASN A 160 8.01 -9.93 -6.64
C ASN A 160 8.67 -10.55 -5.41
N PHE A 161 7.85 -11.13 -4.56
CA PHE A 161 8.24 -11.94 -3.42
C PHE A 161 8.22 -13.43 -3.79
N VAL A 162 9.29 -14.12 -3.41
CA VAL A 162 9.42 -15.59 -3.57
C VAL A 162 9.58 -16.33 -2.24
N ASN A 163 9.69 -15.57 -1.14
CA ASN A 163 9.80 -16.09 0.22
C ASN A 163 9.32 -15.02 1.22
N PRO A 164 9.02 -15.37 2.48
CA PRO A 164 8.46 -14.44 3.47
C PRO A 164 9.53 -13.65 4.25
N ASN A 165 10.82 -13.85 3.97
CA ASN A 165 11.89 -13.44 4.88
C ASN A 165 12.95 -12.53 4.25
N GLY A 166 13.07 -12.50 2.91
CA GLY A 166 14.03 -11.69 2.18
C GLY A 166 15.41 -12.32 2.01
N LEU A 167 15.57 -13.62 2.28
CA LEU A 167 16.78 -14.36 1.89
C LEU A 167 16.97 -14.32 0.36
N ASN A 168 18.22 -14.43 -0.06
CA ASN A 168 18.63 -14.10 -1.41
C ASN A 168 17.99 -15.01 -2.46
N ASN A 169 17.31 -14.40 -3.43
CA ASN A 169 16.89 -15.06 -4.66
C ASN A 169 16.85 -13.98 -5.77
N GLN A 170 17.27 -14.33 -6.98
CA GLN A 170 17.39 -13.38 -8.09
C GLN A 170 16.05 -12.75 -8.48
N ASN A 171 14.94 -13.49 -8.32
CA ASN A 171 13.60 -13.02 -8.59
C ASN A 171 12.96 -12.31 -7.39
N HIS A 172 13.60 -12.30 -6.21
CA HIS A 172 13.09 -11.62 -5.02
C HIS A 172 13.46 -10.13 -5.06
N LYS A 173 12.53 -9.29 -5.53
CA LYS A 173 12.78 -7.88 -5.85
C LYS A 173 11.64 -6.97 -5.42
N THR A 174 11.98 -5.72 -5.14
CA THR A 174 11.02 -4.63 -4.90
C THR A 174 11.62 -3.31 -5.37
N THR A 175 10.83 -2.25 -5.35
CA THR A 175 11.27 -0.87 -5.60
C THR A 175 11.09 -0.03 -4.34
N ALA A 176 11.67 1.19 -4.31
CA ALA A 176 11.51 2.06 -3.15
C ALA A 176 10.06 2.53 -2.99
N LYS A 177 9.36 2.81 -4.10
CA LYS A 177 7.96 3.21 -4.11
C LYS A 177 7.04 2.08 -3.67
N ASP A 178 7.20 0.90 -4.25
CA ASP A 178 6.38 -0.27 -3.92
C ASP A 178 6.48 -0.62 -2.44
N MET A 179 7.70 -0.65 -1.90
CA MET A 179 7.90 -0.94 -0.48
C MET A 179 7.33 0.18 0.41
N ALA A 180 7.30 1.43 -0.05
CA ALA A 180 6.67 2.52 0.68
C ALA A 180 5.15 2.36 0.73
N LEU A 181 4.50 1.93 -0.36
CA LEU A 181 3.07 1.63 -0.41
C LEU A 181 2.70 0.46 0.53
N ILE A 182 3.48 -0.63 0.45
CA ILE A 182 3.31 -1.80 1.32
C ILE A 182 3.47 -1.42 2.80
N ALA A 183 4.50 -0.64 3.13
CA ALA A 183 4.72 -0.19 4.49
C ALA A 183 3.62 0.78 4.95
N ALA A 184 3.21 1.73 4.12
CA ALA A 184 2.13 2.66 4.45
C ALA A 184 0.84 1.92 4.82
N GLU A 185 0.49 0.86 4.07
CA GLU A 185 -0.64 -0.02 4.40
C GLU A 185 -0.43 -0.74 5.74
N ALA A 186 0.73 -1.36 5.95
CA ALA A 186 1.04 -2.05 7.21
C ALA A 186 0.94 -1.11 8.41
N PHE A 187 1.43 0.12 8.29
CA PHE A 187 1.36 1.13 9.34
C PHE A 187 -0.04 1.73 9.52
N LYS A 188 -1.07 1.38 8.73
CA LYS A 188 -2.49 1.68 9.07
C LYS A 188 -3.00 0.79 10.20
N ASN A 189 -2.51 -0.45 10.30
CA ASN A 189 -2.96 -1.41 11.30
C ASN A 189 -2.33 -1.12 12.69
N PRO A 190 -3.13 -0.87 13.75
CA PRO A 190 -2.59 -0.53 15.07
C PRO A 190 -1.78 -1.66 15.72
N THR A 191 -2.12 -2.93 15.48
CA THR A 191 -1.35 -4.08 15.96
C THR A 191 0.03 -4.11 15.31
N PHE A 192 0.09 -3.95 13.99
CA PHE A 192 1.37 -3.91 13.28
C PHE A 192 2.25 -2.78 13.80
N ARG A 193 1.69 -1.57 13.98
CA ARG A 193 2.42 -0.43 14.57
C ARG A 193 2.95 -0.75 15.96
N ALA A 194 2.13 -1.33 16.84
CA ALA A 194 2.55 -1.68 18.18
C ALA A 194 3.75 -2.64 18.18
N VAL A 195 3.75 -3.64 17.29
CA VAL A 195 4.87 -4.58 17.15
C VAL A 195 6.10 -3.89 16.54
N ALA A 196 5.93 -3.23 15.39
CA ALA A 196 7.04 -2.62 14.64
C ALA A 196 7.69 -1.43 15.37
N GLY A 197 6.97 -0.81 16.31
CA GLY A 197 7.45 0.26 17.20
C GLY A 197 7.96 -0.22 18.56
N SER A 198 7.93 -1.52 18.86
CA SER A 198 8.41 -2.05 20.15
C SER A 198 9.93 -2.15 20.19
N GLY A 199 10.56 -1.55 21.21
CA GLY A 199 12.01 -1.63 21.41
C GLY A 199 12.52 -3.00 21.89
N SER A 200 11.67 -3.76 22.59
CA SER A 200 11.96 -5.12 23.04
C SER A 200 10.68 -5.91 23.28
N TYR A 201 10.79 -7.23 23.33
CA TYR A 201 9.69 -8.13 23.66
C TYR A 201 10.21 -9.33 24.44
N THR A 202 9.43 -9.82 25.40
CA THR A 202 9.77 -10.98 26.24
C THR A 202 8.79 -12.10 25.97
N PHE A 203 9.31 -13.20 25.44
CA PHE A 203 8.57 -14.43 25.23
C PHE A 203 8.37 -15.16 26.56
N THR A 204 7.20 -15.75 26.73
CA THR A 204 6.96 -16.73 27.80
C THR A 204 7.83 -17.98 27.60
N ALA A 205 7.99 -18.77 28.64
CA ALA A 205 8.68 -20.06 28.54
C ALA A 205 7.98 -20.96 27.51
N THR A 206 8.76 -21.72 26.74
CA THR A 206 8.29 -22.75 25.80
C THR A 206 8.82 -24.12 26.22
N ASN A 207 8.32 -25.20 25.61
CA ASN A 207 8.81 -26.57 25.88
C ASN A 207 10.32 -26.72 25.62
N SER A 208 10.84 -26.00 24.63
CA SER A 208 12.28 -26.00 24.28
C SER A 208 13.09 -24.96 25.05
N LYS A 209 12.44 -24.06 25.81
CA LYS A 209 13.11 -23.04 26.62
C LYS A 209 12.30 -22.73 27.88
N SER A 210 12.67 -23.37 28.98
CA SER A 210 11.97 -23.33 30.26
C SER A 210 11.98 -21.97 30.98
N ALA A 211 12.75 -20.99 30.49
CA ALA A 211 12.80 -19.63 31.04
C ALA A 211 12.33 -18.60 30.00
N PRO A 212 11.61 -17.53 30.43
CA PRO A 212 11.32 -16.40 29.58
C PRO A 212 12.58 -15.85 28.92
N SER A 213 12.44 -15.34 27.70
CA SER A 213 13.59 -14.72 27.03
C SER A 213 13.19 -13.52 26.20
N SER A 214 14.07 -12.54 26.18
CA SER A 214 13.79 -11.27 25.52
C SER A 214 14.58 -11.12 24.23
N VAL A 215 13.95 -10.48 23.25
CA VAL A 215 14.62 -9.97 22.04
C VAL A 215 14.53 -8.46 22.04
N LYS A 216 15.57 -7.83 21.48
CA LYS A 216 15.61 -6.38 21.24
C LYS A 216 15.39 -6.12 19.76
N MET A 217 14.73 -5.00 19.47
CA MET A 217 14.58 -4.49 18.11
C MET A 217 15.96 -4.19 17.50
N HIS A 218 16.19 -4.62 16.27
CA HIS A 218 17.42 -4.29 15.54
C HIS A 218 17.44 -2.86 14.96
N HIS A 219 16.26 -2.24 14.81
CA HIS A 219 16.15 -0.89 14.28
C HIS A 219 16.47 0.17 15.34
N LYS A 220 17.65 0.79 15.20
CA LYS A 220 18.23 1.71 16.20
C LYS A 220 17.45 3.01 16.42
N MET A 221 16.60 3.41 15.48
CA MET A 221 15.73 4.57 15.69
C MET A 221 14.50 4.22 16.53
N VAL A 222 14.05 2.97 16.48
CA VAL A 222 12.97 2.46 17.35
C VAL A 222 13.49 2.20 18.76
N THR A 223 14.73 1.74 18.93
CA THR A 223 15.33 1.56 20.27
C THR A 223 15.79 2.87 20.91
N GLY A 224 15.84 3.97 20.16
CA GLY A 224 16.35 5.26 20.61
C GLY A 224 17.88 5.38 20.61
N GLU A 225 18.64 4.33 20.26
CA GLU A 225 20.10 4.38 20.09
C GLU A 225 20.52 5.43 19.04
N ILE A 226 19.69 5.60 18.01
CA ILE A 226 19.78 6.70 17.05
C ILE A 226 18.51 7.53 17.21
N SER A 227 18.58 8.59 18.02
CA SER A 227 17.41 9.43 18.28
C SER A 227 16.91 10.13 17.01
N TYR A 228 15.59 10.10 16.83
CA TYR A 228 14.82 10.90 15.88
C TYR A 228 13.37 10.98 16.37
N ASP A 229 12.86 12.19 16.56
CA ASP A 229 11.52 12.40 17.11
C ASP A 229 10.42 11.91 16.17
N GLY A 230 9.35 11.35 16.73
CA GLY A 230 8.18 10.87 15.99
C GLY A 230 8.31 9.50 15.33
N VAL A 231 9.41 8.75 15.49
CA VAL A 231 9.50 7.38 14.93
C VAL A 231 8.48 6.46 15.59
N ILE A 232 7.62 5.85 14.77
CA ILE A 232 6.55 4.93 15.22
C ILE A 232 6.83 3.46 14.86
N GLY A 233 7.91 3.18 14.14
CA GLY A 233 8.35 1.82 13.83
C GLY A 233 9.13 1.72 12.53
N GLY A 234 9.55 0.50 12.19
CA GLY A 234 10.21 0.24 10.92
C GLY A 234 10.81 -1.16 10.85
N LYS A 235 11.62 -1.40 9.82
CA LYS A 235 12.34 -2.67 9.66
C LYS A 235 13.67 -2.46 8.95
N THR A 236 14.72 -3.05 9.53
CA THR A 236 16.05 -3.15 8.91
C THR A 236 16.16 -4.39 8.02
N GLY A 237 17.02 -4.33 7.01
CA GLY A 237 17.44 -5.48 6.21
C GLY A 237 18.91 -5.39 5.79
N TYR A 238 19.52 -6.55 5.65
CA TYR A 238 20.85 -6.68 5.08
C TYR A 238 21.05 -8.05 4.45
N THR A 239 21.58 -8.07 3.24
CA THR A 239 22.32 -9.20 2.67
C THR A 239 23.49 -8.64 1.88
N LYS A 240 24.50 -9.48 1.57
CA LYS A 240 25.65 -9.02 0.77
C LYS A 240 25.23 -8.43 -0.58
N SER A 241 24.18 -8.96 -1.22
CA SER A 241 23.69 -8.49 -2.52
C SER A 241 22.80 -7.25 -2.41
N ALA A 242 21.97 -7.18 -1.36
CA ALA A 242 21.04 -6.08 -1.11
C ALA A 242 21.75 -4.83 -0.58
N GLY A 243 22.87 -4.96 0.14
CA GLY A 243 23.38 -3.88 0.98
C GLY A 243 22.46 -3.64 2.19
N ASN A 244 22.62 -2.52 2.89
CA ASN A 244 21.67 -2.12 3.93
C ASN A 244 20.38 -1.61 3.29
N THR A 245 19.25 -2.11 3.77
CA THR A 245 17.91 -1.61 3.47
C THR A 245 17.22 -1.20 4.76
N LEU A 246 16.40 -0.16 4.70
CA LEU A 246 15.68 0.35 5.87
C LEU A 246 14.35 0.95 5.43
N VAL A 247 13.29 0.58 6.15
CA VAL A 247 12.00 1.26 6.12
C VAL A 247 11.76 1.84 7.50
N THR A 248 11.42 3.13 7.58
CA THR A 248 11.08 3.83 8.82
C THR A 248 9.78 4.59 8.63
N ALA A 249 8.83 4.43 9.55
CA ALA A 249 7.65 5.26 9.64
C ALA A 249 7.80 6.24 10.81
N ALA A 250 7.46 7.51 10.58
CA ALA A 250 7.44 8.54 11.60
C ALA A 250 6.19 9.40 11.49
N GLU A 251 5.70 9.91 12.61
CA GLU A 251 4.51 10.73 12.69
C GLU A 251 4.74 11.97 13.56
N ARG A 252 4.39 13.15 13.02
CA ARG A 252 4.44 14.44 13.72
C ARG A 252 3.24 15.27 13.31
N ASN A 253 2.55 15.87 14.29
CA ASN A 253 1.41 16.77 14.05
C ASN A 253 0.33 16.17 13.12
N GLY A 254 0.07 14.86 13.25
CA GLY A 254 -0.91 14.13 12.43
C GLY A 254 -0.43 13.75 11.02
N ILE A 255 0.79 14.13 10.63
CA ILE A 255 1.42 13.74 9.36
C ILE A 255 2.28 12.50 9.60
N ARG A 256 1.96 11.40 8.91
CA ARG A 256 2.68 10.14 8.92
C ARG A 256 3.46 9.99 7.62
N LEU A 257 4.77 9.90 7.73
CA LEU A 257 5.68 9.65 6.62
C LEU A 257 6.24 8.24 6.69
N VAL A 258 6.40 7.63 5.53
CA VAL A 258 7.14 6.37 5.34
C VAL A 258 8.36 6.68 4.48
N VAL A 259 9.53 6.35 5.01
CA VAL A 259 10.81 6.48 4.29
C VAL A 259 11.37 5.10 4.01
N VAL A 260 11.72 4.87 2.75
CA VAL A 260 12.38 3.65 2.29
C VAL A 260 13.74 4.04 1.72
N VAL A 261 14.80 3.34 2.14
CA VAL A 261 16.13 3.41 1.53
C VAL A 261 16.63 2.02 1.19
N LEU A 262 17.18 1.88 -0.02
CA LEU A 262 17.61 0.61 -0.61
C LEU A 262 19.08 0.71 -1.05
N LYS A 263 19.79 -0.40 -0.85
CA LYS A 263 21.18 -0.60 -1.29
C LYS A 263 22.14 0.49 -0.77
N CYS A 264 22.00 0.81 0.51
CA CYS A 264 22.95 1.67 1.21
C CYS A 264 24.23 0.90 1.57
N SER A 265 25.33 1.63 1.71
CA SER A 265 26.59 1.14 2.26
C SER A 265 26.90 1.91 3.54
N GLY A 266 26.33 1.47 4.67
CA GLY A 266 26.52 2.10 5.99
C GLY A 266 25.71 3.39 6.24
N THR A 267 25.17 4.05 5.22
CA THR A 267 24.50 5.37 5.33
C THR A 267 23.01 5.35 5.67
N HIS A 268 22.38 4.16 5.68
CA HIS A 268 20.92 4.00 5.76
C HIS A 268 20.21 4.81 6.87
N TYR A 269 20.81 4.98 8.04
CA TYR A 269 20.23 5.81 9.10
C TYR A 269 20.35 7.31 8.84
N ASP A 270 21.53 7.78 8.41
CA ASP A 270 21.77 9.19 8.10
C ASP A 270 20.93 9.66 6.90
N ASP A 271 20.83 8.81 5.88
CA ASP A 271 19.97 9.05 4.72
C ASP A 271 18.50 9.12 5.14
N THR A 272 18.04 8.22 6.00
CA THR A 272 16.66 8.22 6.50
C THR A 272 16.33 9.49 7.28
N LYS A 273 17.23 9.97 8.16
CA LYS A 273 17.02 11.22 8.91
C LYS A 273 16.84 12.42 7.99
N LYS A 274 17.75 12.58 7.01
CA LYS A 274 17.67 13.67 6.02
C LYS A 274 16.36 13.63 5.23
N LEU A 275 15.92 12.44 4.85
CA LEU A 275 14.69 12.24 4.09
C LEU A 275 13.43 12.51 4.92
N LEU A 276 13.44 12.13 6.20
CA LEU A 276 12.35 12.48 7.12
C LEU A 276 12.29 14.00 7.37
N ASP A 277 13.42 14.66 7.59
CA ASP A 277 13.48 16.11 7.78
C ASP A 277 12.96 16.85 6.55
N TYR A 278 13.41 16.42 5.36
CA TYR A 278 12.91 16.94 4.09
C TYR A 278 11.40 16.69 3.93
N GLY A 279 10.93 15.46 4.15
CA GLY A 279 9.52 15.11 4.01
C GLY A 279 8.61 15.91 4.93
N PHE A 280 8.98 16.08 6.20
CA PHE A 280 8.20 16.88 7.15
C PHE A 280 8.20 18.37 6.79
N SER A 281 9.29 18.90 6.23
CA SER A 281 9.34 20.29 5.75
C SER A 281 8.38 20.55 4.58
N ILE A 282 8.28 19.60 3.64
CA ILE A 282 7.36 19.67 2.50
C ILE A 282 5.90 19.50 2.95
N ALA A 283 5.64 18.49 3.78
CA ALA A 283 4.29 18.16 4.22
C ALA A 283 3.67 19.26 5.10
N SER A 284 4.49 19.93 5.94
CA SER A 284 4.03 21.05 6.77
C SER A 284 3.77 22.34 5.98
N SER A 285 4.27 22.42 4.74
CA SER A 285 4.12 23.59 3.85
C SER A 285 2.95 23.45 2.85
N GLY A 286 2.09 22.43 2.99
CA GLY A 286 0.91 22.24 2.14
C GLY A 286 1.13 21.42 0.85
N GLY A 287 2.23 20.67 0.75
CA GLY A 287 2.49 19.76 -0.37
C GLY A 287 2.97 20.48 -1.63
N ILE A 288 4.23 20.29 -2.01
CA ILE A 288 4.74 20.76 -3.31
C ILE A 288 4.55 19.63 -4.31
N ASN A 289 3.89 19.92 -5.43
CA ASN A 289 3.66 18.99 -6.52
C ASN A 289 5.00 18.63 -7.18
N ILE A 290 5.53 17.42 -6.93
CA ILE A 290 6.80 16.97 -7.50
C ILE A 290 6.51 16.17 -8.77
N ASP A 291 6.58 16.86 -9.91
CA ASP A 291 6.79 16.21 -11.19
C ASP A 291 8.20 15.58 -11.18
N SER A 292 8.24 14.27 -10.94
CA SER A 292 9.40 13.41 -11.14
C SER A 292 9.78 13.43 -12.63
N LYS A 293 10.80 14.20 -12.99
CA LYS A 293 11.57 14.00 -14.24
C LYS A 293 13.05 14.01 -13.92
N ASP A 294 13.59 12.80 -13.86
CA ASP A 294 15.02 12.57 -13.97
C ASP A 294 15.45 12.96 -15.40
N THR A 295 16.15 14.09 -15.52
CA THR A 295 17.36 14.28 -16.35
C THR A 295 17.75 15.76 -16.29
N GLY A 296 19.05 16.01 -16.09
CA GLY A 296 19.61 17.34 -16.17
C GLY A 296 19.34 18.01 -17.52
N ARG A 297 19.50 19.34 -17.49
CA ARG A 297 19.47 20.32 -18.59
C ARG A 297 18.12 21.02 -18.81
N ALA A 298 18.09 22.26 -18.34
CA ALA A 298 17.04 23.25 -18.57
C ALA A 298 16.77 23.48 -20.06
N VAL A 299 15.49 23.43 -20.45
CA VAL A 299 14.93 24.30 -21.50
C VAL A 299 13.50 24.64 -21.11
N ALA A 300 13.24 25.92 -20.90
CA ALA A 300 11.91 26.48 -20.66
C ALA A 300 11.06 26.45 -21.93
N LYS A 301 9.77 26.08 -21.82
CA LYS A 301 8.70 26.62 -22.66
C LYS A 301 7.41 26.76 -21.85
N ASN A 302 7.08 28.00 -21.54
CA ASN A 302 5.74 28.45 -21.17
C ASN A 302 4.77 28.21 -22.34
N GLN A 303 3.60 27.64 -22.07
CA GLN A 303 2.35 28.11 -22.68
C GLN A 303 1.20 27.97 -21.68
N ALA A 304 0.62 29.13 -21.35
CA ALA A 304 -0.64 29.25 -20.64
C ALA A 304 -1.80 28.88 -21.57
N VAL A 305 -2.82 28.20 -21.06
CA VAL A 305 -4.16 28.21 -21.68
C VAL A 305 -5.21 28.44 -20.59
N SER A 306 -5.99 29.49 -20.84
CA SER A 306 -7.06 30.07 -20.06
C SER A 306 -8.23 29.12 -19.83
N ALA A 307 -8.89 29.30 -18.68
CA ALA A 307 -10.23 28.82 -18.41
C ALA A 307 -11.23 29.38 -19.43
N LYS A 308 -11.99 28.50 -20.09
CA LYS A 308 -13.35 28.70 -20.62
C LYS A 308 -13.82 27.40 -21.28
N GLN A 309 -14.67 26.64 -20.58
CA GLN A 309 -15.97 26.16 -21.07
C GLN A 309 -16.53 25.11 -20.10
N ALA A 310 -17.55 25.53 -19.35
CA ALA A 310 -18.57 24.62 -18.86
C ALA A 310 -19.50 24.21 -20.02
N GLN A 311 -20.08 23.01 -19.89
CA GLN A 311 -21.16 22.41 -20.68
C GLN A 311 -20.78 21.70 -21.98
N ASN A 312 -20.67 20.37 -21.89
CA ASN A 312 -21.37 19.38 -22.72
C ASN A 312 -21.01 17.97 -22.21
N ILE A 313 -21.84 17.39 -21.33
CA ILE A 313 -21.79 15.96 -21.01
C ILE A 313 -23.01 15.34 -21.68
N THR A 314 -22.78 14.68 -22.81
CA THR A 314 -23.78 13.88 -23.50
C THR A 314 -23.27 12.47 -23.67
N MET A 315 -24.11 11.53 -23.22
CA MET A 315 -24.21 10.11 -23.55
C MET A 315 -23.10 9.16 -23.07
N ALA A 316 -23.58 8.13 -22.39
CA ALA A 316 -22.89 6.91 -22.03
C ALA A 316 -22.14 6.31 -23.23
N ASP A 317 -20.91 5.87 -22.98
CA ASP A 317 -20.17 5.02 -23.90
C ASP A 317 -20.76 3.61 -23.83
N SER A 318 -21.90 3.41 -24.50
CA SER A 318 -22.55 2.12 -24.71
C SER A 318 -21.85 1.26 -25.77
N ALA A 319 -20.66 1.65 -26.23
CA ALA A 319 -19.93 0.95 -27.28
C ALA A 319 -18.82 0.06 -26.72
N LYS A 320 -19.20 -1.01 -25.98
CA LYS A 320 -18.50 -2.31 -25.82
C LYS A 320 -19.08 -3.15 -24.65
N VAL A 321 -20.40 -3.31 -24.60
CA VAL A 321 -21.02 -4.27 -23.65
C VAL A 321 -21.30 -5.55 -24.42
N GLU A 322 -20.52 -6.60 -24.15
CA GLU A 322 -20.80 -7.95 -24.65
C GLU A 322 -22.03 -8.51 -23.90
N LEU A 323 -23.00 -9.04 -24.64
CA LEU A 323 -24.26 -9.55 -24.08
C LEU A 323 -24.03 -10.84 -23.27
N ALA A 324 -24.70 -10.92 -22.11
CA ALA A 324 -24.61 -11.99 -21.12
C ALA A 324 -25.25 -13.33 -21.51
N PRO A 325 -24.89 -14.45 -20.83
CA PRO A 325 -25.58 -15.74 -20.89
C PRO A 325 -27.04 -15.70 -20.42
N ASN A 326 -27.85 -16.63 -20.95
CA ASN A 326 -29.29 -16.72 -20.69
C ASN A 326 -29.69 -17.01 -19.23
N GLN A 327 -28.80 -17.50 -18.35
CA GLN A 327 -29.06 -17.66 -16.90
C GLN A 327 -27.75 -17.61 -16.08
N ILE A 328 -27.77 -16.93 -14.93
CA ILE A 328 -26.69 -16.94 -13.94
C ILE A 328 -26.77 -18.23 -13.11
N ARG A 329 -25.83 -19.17 -13.31
CA ARG A 329 -25.72 -20.39 -12.50
C ARG A 329 -24.61 -20.25 -11.46
N THR A 330 -24.96 -20.30 -10.19
CA THR A 330 -24.00 -20.38 -9.08
C THR A 330 -23.56 -21.83 -8.90
N SER A 331 -22.31 -22.14 -9.25
CA SER A 331 -21.69 -23.41 -8.83
C SER A 331 -20.98 -23.20 -7.49
N VAL A 332 -21.30 -24.03 -6.50
CA VAL A 332 -20.54 -24.15 -5.26
C VAL A 332 -19.54 -25.27 -5.48
N MET A 333 -18.25 -24.95 -5.57
CA MET A 333 -17.22 -25.97 -5.77
C MET A 333 -17.09 -26.85 -4.52
N LYS A 334 -17.36 -28.15 -4.66
CA LYS A 334 -16.97 -29.17 -3.69
C LYS A 334 -15.61 -29.72 -4.08
N SER A 335 -14.68 -29.80 -3.12
CA SER A 335 -13.40 -30.48 -3.29
C SER A 335 -13.61 -31.99 -3.22
N GLU A 336 -13.76 -32.67 -4.36
CA GLU A 336 -13.71 -34.13 -4.39
C GLU A 336 -12.44 -34.62 -5.12
N ASN A 337 -11.58 -35.26 -4.33
CA ASN A 337 -10.63 -36.34 -4.65
C ASN A 337 -9.91 -36.34 -6.01
N TYR A 338 -8.64 -35.93 -6.02
CA TYR A 338 -7.63 -36.35 -7.01
C TYR A 338 -6.40 -36.95 -6.29
N GLY A 339 -5.92 -38.10 -6.77
CA GLY A 339 -4.76 -38.81 -6.22
C GLY A 339 -3.40 -38.21 -6.64
N PRO A 340 -2.29 -38.65 -6.02
CA PRO A 340 -0.96 -38.08 -6.26
C PRO A 340 -0.48 -38.35 -7.70
N GLY A 341 -0.14 -37.29 -8.44
CA GLY A 341 0.46 -37.36 -9.79
C GLY A 341 -0.45 -36.95 -10.95
N MET A 342 -1.74 -36.69 -10.71
CA MET A 342 -2.61 -36.00 -11.67
C MET A 342 -3.11 -34.70 -11.04
N ALA A 343 -2.34 -33.63 -11.14
CA ALA A 343 -2.91 -32.30 -10.91
C ALA A 343 -3.68 -31.93 -12.19
N PRO A 344 -5.02 -31.90 -12.18
CA PRO A 344 -5.73 -31.31 -13.31
C PRO A 344 -5.31 -29.83 -13.39
N ASP A 345 -5.17 -29.29 -14.60
CA ASP A 345 -4.72 -27.91 -14.85
C ASP A 345 -5.83 -26.90 -14.50
N VAL A 346 -6.41 -27.02 -13.32
CA VAL A 346 -7.54 -26.26 -12.80
C VAL A 346 -7.08 -24.91 -12.25
N GLY A 347 -8.03 -23.99 -12.16
CA GLY A 347 -7.80 -22.65 -11.65
C GLY A 347 -7.50 -21.63 -12.74
N TRP A 348 -6.97 -20.49 -12.30
CA TRP A 348 -6.73 -19.34 -13.16
C TRP A 348 -5.65 -19.61 -14.19
N LYS A 349 -5.90 -19.20 -15.43
CA LYS A 349 -4.95 -19.18 -16.55
C LYS A 349 -4.88 -17.77 -17.10
N GLU A 350 -3.67 -17.29 -17.34
CA GLU A 350 -3.43 -16.00 -17.97
C GLU A 350 -2.86 -16.21 -19.37
N ASN A 351 -3.40 -15.46 -20.33
CA ASN A 351 -2.89 -15.45 -21.69
C ASN A 351 -3.02 -14.04 -22.27
N ASN A 352 -1.88 -13.40 -22.54
CA ASN A 352 -1.79 -12.06 -23.11
C ASN A 352 -2.66 -11.03 -22.38
N GLY A 353 -2.61 -11.02 -21.04
CA GLY A 353 -3.38 -10.10 -20.19
C GLY A 353 -4.86 -10.45 -20.00
N ASN A 354 -5.35 -11.52 -20.64
CA ASN A 354 -6.69 -12.05 -20.43
C ASN A 354 -6.66 -13.22 -19.45
N TRP A 355 -7.60 -13.21 -18.51
CA TRP A 355 -7.72 -14.26 -17.50
C TRP A 355 -8.86 -15.21 -17.85
N PHE A 356 -8.61 -16.49 -17.64
CA PHE A 356 -9.55 -17.59 -17.83
C PHE A 356 -9.56 -18.42 -16.56
N TYR A 357 -10.62 -19.17 -16.33
CA TYR A 357 -10.68 -20.11 -15.21
C TYR A 357 -11.02 -21.50 -15.70
N ILE A 358 -10.22 -22.49 -15.31
CA ILE A 358 -10.50 -23.91 -15.56
C ILE A 358 -11.14 -24.48 -14.29
N LYS A 359 -12.39 -24.94 -14.41
CA LYS A 359 -13.17 -25.51 -13.30
C LYS A 359 -12.65 -26.91 -12.95
N SER A 360 -13.08 -27.43 -11.81
CA SER A 360 -12.66 -28.76 -11.32
C SER A 360 -12.99 -29.90 -12.29
N ASP A 361 -13.99 -29.73 -13.16
CA ASP A 361 -14.36 -30.68 -14.21
C ASP A 361 -13.50 -30.54 -15.49
N ASN A 362 -12.41 -29.77 -15.45
CA ASN A 362 -11.54 -29.40 -16.57
C ASN A 362 -12.20 -28.59 -17.68
N THR A 363 -13.41 -28.07 -17.48
CA THR A 363 -14.03 -27.15 -18.43
C THR A 363 -13.65 -25.70 -18.14
N SER A 364 -13.56 -24.88 -19.19
CA SER A 364 -13.30 -23.44 -19.06
C SER A 364 -14.57 -22.71 -18.66
N ALA A 365 -14.47 -21.79 -17.70
CA ALA A 365 -15.54 -20.87 -17.33
C ALA A 365 -15.86 -19.94 -18.50
N ARG A 366 -17.11 -19.95 -18.97
CA ARG A 366 -17.57 -19.17 -20.14
C ARG A 366 -19.03 -18.81 -19.98
N ALA A 367 -19.36 -17.55 -20.25
CA ALA A 367 -20.74 -17.06 -20.15
C ALA A 367 -21.38 -17.48 -18.82
N GLU A 368 -20.71 -17.20 -17.70
CA GLU A 368 -21.19 -17.56 -16.36
C GLU A 368 -20.57 -16.66 -15.28
N VAL A 369 -21.17 -16.68 -14.08
CA VAL A 369 -20.61 -16.03 -12.88
C VAL A 369 -20.22 -17.11 -11.88
N LEU A 370 -18.94 -17.18 -11.52
CA LEU A 370 -18.43 -18.17 -10.57
C LEU A 370 -18.12 -17.51 -9.23
N ASN A 371 -18.41 -18.23 -8.14
CA ASN A 371 -17.87 -17.87 -6.84
C ASN A 371 -16.54 -18.61 -6.63
N ILE A 372 -15.43 -17.87 -6.66
CA ILE A 372 -14.08 -18.40 -6.52
C ILE A 372 -13.47 -17.75 -5.28
N ASN A 373 -13.16 -18.57 -4.27
CA ASN A 373 -12.59 -18.11 -3.00
C ASN A 373 -13.40 -17.00 -2.32
N GLY A 374 -14.74 -17.10 -2.37
CA GLY A 374 -15.66 -16.15 -1.72
C GLY A 374 -15.90 -14.86 -2.50
N LYS A 375 -15.32 -14.70 -3.70
CA LYS A 375 -15.56 -13.57 -4.61
C LYS A 375 -16.28 -14.06 -5.86
N LYS A 376 -17.26 -13.28 -6.33
CA LYS A 376 -17.94 -13.56 -7.61
C LYS A 376 -17.11 -13.00 -8.77
N TYR A 377 -16.90 -13.79 -9.80
CA TYR A 377 -16.21 -13.42 -11.03
C TYR A 377 -17.13 -13.67 -12.21
N TRP A 378 -17.20 -12.71 -13.13
CA TRP A 378 -17.97 -12.83 -14.34
C TRP A 378 -17.06 -13.26 -15.49
N PHE A 379 -17.47 -14.25 -16.26
CA PHE A 379 -16.78 -14.70 -17.45
C PHE A 379 -17.64 -14.44 -18.68
N ASP A 380 -17.08 -13.68 -19.63
CA ASP A 380 -17.70 -13.37 -20.91
C ASP A 380 -17.81 -14.63 -21.79
N ALA A 381 -18.52 -14.54 -22.92
CA ALA A 381 -18.82 -15.70 -23.76
C ALA A 381 -17.56 -16.37 -24.34
N ASP A 382 -16.50 -15.58 -24.56
CA ASP A 382 -15.20 -16.05 -25.01
C ASP A 382 -14.32 -16.64 -23.88
N GLY A 383 -14.85 -16.68 -22.65
CA GLY A 383 -14.22 -17.25 -21.47
C GLY A 383 -13.29 -16.31 -20.72
N ARG A 384 -13.18 -15.06 -21.18
CA ARG A 384 -12.40 -14.06 -20.47
C ARG A 384 -13.12 -13.61 -19.22
N MET A 385 -12.37 -13.49 -18.15
CA MET A 385 -12.81 -12.83 -16.93
C MET A 385 -13.07 -11.36 -17.24
N ALA A 386 -14.29 -10.92 -16.98
CA ALA A 386 -14.76 -9.59 -17.26
C ALA A 386 -14.15 -8.55 -16.30
N ARG A 387 -14.03 -7.32 -16.81
CA ARG A 387 -13.70 -6.09 -16.08
C ARG A 387 -14.66 -4.98 -16.51
N GLY A 388 -14.93 -4.05 -15.59
CA GLY A 388 -15.86 -2.95 -15.78
C GLY A 388 -17.33 -3.37 -15.70
N TRP A 389 -18.21 -2.54 -16.25
CA TRP A 389 -19.65 -2.75 -16.26
C TRP A 389 -20.06 -3.98 -17.09
N ARG A 390 -20.98 -4.77 -16.54
CA ARG A 390 -21.68 -5.88 -17.22
C ARG A 390 -23.16 -5.80 -16.91
N GLN A 391 -23.98 -6.20 -17.87
CA GLN A 391 -25.44 -6.22 -17.73
C GLN A 391 -25.93 -7.65 -17.91
N ASP A 392 -26.79 -8.12 -17.00
CA ASP A 392 -27.47 -9.41 -17.20
C ASP A 392 -28.66 -9.29 -18.16
N THR A 393 -29.28 -10.43 -18.49
CA THR A 393 -30.44 -10.48 -19.40
C THR A 393 -31.70 -9.83 -18.84
N SER A 394 -31.75 -9.52 -17.53
CA SER A 394 -32.85 -8.77 -16.92
C SER A 394 -32.67 -7.25 -17.04
N GLY A 395 -31.53 -6.80 -17.57
CA GLY A 395 -31.15 -5.39 -17.63
C GLY A 395 -30.48 -4.88 -16.36
N SER A 396 -30.18 -5.75 -15.38
CA SER A 396 -29.50 -5.35 -14.15
C SER A 396 -28.01 -5.14 -14.41
N TRP A 397 -27.45 -4.04 -13.90
CA TRP A 397 -26.04 -3.71 -14.05
C TRP A 397 -25.22 -4.24 -12.86
N TYR A 398 -24.02 -4.70 -13.16
CA TYR A 398 -23.00 -5.17 -12.23
C TYR A 398 -21.68 -4.53 -12.60
N TYR A 399 -20.80 -4.34 -11.63
CA TYR A 399 -19.46 -3.83 -11.89
C TYR A 399 -18.41 -4.85 -11.47
N MET A 400 -17.57 -5.23 -12.43
CA MET A 400 -16.40 -6.06 -12.19
C MET A 400 -15.19 -5.16 -12.00
N GLU A 401 -14.52 -5.24 -10.87
CA GLU A 401 -13.32 -4.46 -10.60
C GLU A 401 -12.17 -4.87 -11.53
N ASP A 402 -11.05 -4.15 -11.51
CA ASP A 402 -9.86 -4.51 -12.31
C ASP A 402 -9.29 -5.89 -11.93
N SER A 403 -9.56 -6.33 -10.69
CA SER A 403 -9.28 -7.68 -10.20
C SER A 403 -10.20 -8.75 -10.81
N GLY A 404 -11.27 -8.35 -11.48
CA GLY A 404 -12.36 -9.18 -11.97
C GLY A 404 -13.35 -9.62 -10.91
N ALA A 405 -13.18 -9.21 -9.65
CA ALA A 405 -14.16 -9.47 -8.61
C ALA A 405 -15.38 -8.54 -8.78
N MET A 406 -16.57 -9.08 -8.56
CA MET A 406 -17.81 -8.31 -8.62
C MET A 406 -17.91 -7.42 -7.39
N ASN A 407 -18.06 -6.12 -7.62
CA ASN A 407 -18.34 -5.17 -6.55
C ASN A 407 -19.75 -5.42 -5.99
N SER A 408 -19.88 -5.42 -4.65
CA SER A 408 -21.15 -5.60 -3.95
C SER A 408 -21.09 -4.91 -2.58
N SER A 409 -22.25 -4.48 -2.08
CA SER A 409 -22.42 -3.75 -0.82
C SER A 409 -21.53 -2.50 -0.69
N SER A 410 -21.29 -1.78 -1.79
CA SER A 410 -20.34 -0.66 -1.76
C SER A 410 -20.63 0.44 -2.78
N TRP A 411 -20.07 1.62 -2.50
CA TRP A 411 -20.04 2.76 -3.42
C TRP A 411 -18.96 2.59 -4.48
N LEU A 412 -19.31 2.91 -5.72
CA LEU A 412 -18.42 2.95 -6.87
C LEU A 412 -18.40 4.37 -7.44
N LYS A 413 -17.20 4.96 -7.52
CA LYS A 413 -16.98 6.19 -8.29
C LYS A 413 -16.50 5.83 -9.69
N TYR A 414 -17.28 6.16 -10.70
CA TYR A 414 -16.95 5.89 -12.10
C TYR A 414 -17.23 7.13 -12.95
N ASN A 415 -16.24 7.58 -13.72
CA ASN A 415 -16.31 8.81 -14.53
C ASN A 415 -16.82 10.05 -13.76
N GLY A 416 -16.42 10.18 -12.49
CA GLY A 416 -16.80 11.32 -11.65
C GLY A 416 -18.20 11.24 -11.02
N LEU A 417 -18.99 10.21 -11.36
CA LEU A 417 -20.31 9.94 -10.80
C LEU A 417 -20.23 8.81 -9.77
N TRP A 418 -21.17 8.81 -8.81
CA TRP A 418 -21.25 7.81 -7.76
C TRP A 418 -22.45 6.89 -7.98
N TYR A 419 -22.20 5.59 -7.86
CA TYR A 419 -23.16 4.51 -7.98
C TYR A 419 -23.06 3.61 -6.75
N TYR A 420 -24.13 2.91 -6.39
CA TYR A 420 -24.09 1.94 -5.29
C TYR A 420 -24.45 0.54 -5.80
N LEU A 421 -23.63 -0.44 -5.46
CA LEU A 421 -23.85 -1.85 -5.76
C LEU A 421 -24.42 -2.53 -4.51
N GLY A 422 -25.61 -3.11 -4.62
CA GLY A 422 -26.29 -3.85 -3.56
C GLY A 422 -25.54 -5.12 -3.14
N SER A 423 -26.06 -5.80 -2.12
CA SER A 423 -25.43 -7.01 -1.56
C SER A 423 -25.39 -8.20 -2.51
N ASP A 424 -26.27 -8.23 -3.51
CA ASP A 424 -26.25 -9.23 -4.58
C ASP A 424 -25.30 -8.87 -5.73
N GLY A 425 -24.76 -7.65 -5.73
CA GLY A 425 -23.88 -7.07 -6.75
C GLY A 425 -24.60 -6.17 -7.76
N LYS A 426 -25.94 -6.05 -7.69
CA LYS A 426 -26.70 -5.22 -8.63
C LYS A 426 -26.55 -3.75 -8.31
N MET A 427 -26.36 -2.93 -9.33
CA MET A 427 -26.45 -1.49 -9.21
C MET A 427 -27.88 -1.09 -8.83
N LEU A 428 -27.99 -0.34 -7.75
CA LEU A 428 -29.26 0.22 -7.30
C LEU A 428 -29.66 1.40 -8.20
N THR A 429 -30.95 1.50 -8.53
CA THR A 429 -31.55 2.61 -9.29
C THR A 429 -32.88 2.99 -8.66
N ASN A 430 -33.29 4.27 -8.80
CA ASN A 430 -34.57 4.79 -8.29
C ASN A 430 -34.87 4.41 -6.83
N THR A 431 -33.87 4.45 -5.96
CA THR A 431 -33.99 3.98 -4.57
C THR A 431 -33.04 4.71 -3.64
N THR A 432 -33.12 4.41 -2.36
CA THR A 432 -32.21 4.90 -1.33
C THR A 432 -31.23 3.80 -0.94
N THR A 433 -29.94 4.14 -0.84
CA THR A 433 -28.88 3.23 -0.40
C THR A 433 -29.04 2.89 1.10
N PRO A 434 -28.42 1.80 1.59
CA PRO A 434 -28.49 1.41 3.01
C PRO A 434 -28.01 2.49 3.99
N ASP A 435 -27.12 3.38 3.54
CA ASP A 435 -26.59 4.52 4.30
C ASP A 435 -27.37 5.84 4.06
N GLY A 436 -28.51 5.79 3.36
CA GLY A 436 -29.50 6.87 3.34
C GLY A 436 -29.42 7.84 2.16
N TYR A 437 -28.64 7.55 1.11
CA TYR A 437 -28.50 8.43 -0.06
C TYR A 437 -29.42 8.04 -1.20
N ALA A 438 -30.03 9.01 -1.87
CA ALA A 438 -30.95 8.78 -2.98
C ALA A 438 -30.19 8.59 -4.31
N LEU A 439 -30.66 7.64 -5.13
CA LEU A 439 -30.17 7.36 -6.48
C LEU A 439 -31.28 7.61 -7.51
N ASN A 440 -30.92 8.22 -8.64
CA ASN A 440 -31.85 8.47 -9.74
C ASN A 440 -32.08 7.21 -10.61
N SER A 441 -32.79 7.37 -11.74
CA SER A 441 -33.10 6.28 -12.68
C SER A 441 -31.89 5.64 -13.34
N ASP A 442 -30.78 6.37 -13.41
CA ASP A 442 -29.51 5.90 -13.95
C ASP A 442 -28.59 5.31 -12.86
N GLY A 443 -29.07 5.25 -11.62
CA GLY A 443 -28.31 4.74 -10.46
C GLY A 443 -27.28 5.72 -9.92
N VAL A 444 -27.30 6.96 -10.41
CA VAL A 444 -26.38 8.02 -10.00
C VAL A 444 -26.89 8.64 -8.70
N TRP A 445 -25.99 8.80 -7.73
CA TRP A 445 -26.26 9.53 -6.51
C TRP A 445 -26.67 10.97 -6.81
N VAL A 446 -27.78 11.38 -6.21
CA VAL A 446 -28.29 12.75 -6.23
C VAL A 446 -28.36 13.29 -4.81
N SER A 447 -27.85 14.51 -4.63
CA SER A 447 -27.83 15.23 -3.35
C SER A 447 -29.20 15.76 -2.95
#